data_AF-A0A0B7BHF9-F1
#
_entry.id   AF-A0A0B7BHF9-F1
#
_cell.length_a   1.000
_cell.length_b   1.000
_cell.length_c   1.000
_cell.angle_alpha   90.00
_cell.angle_beta   90.00
_cell.angle_gamma   90.00
#
_symmetry.space_group_name_H-M   'P 1'
#
loop_
_entity.id
_entity.type
_entity.pdbx_description
1 polymer ?
#
loop_
_entity_poly.entity_id
_entity_poly.type
_entity_poly.pdbx_seq_one_letter_code
_entity_poly.pdbx_strand_id
1 'polypeptide(L)' 'NTQQHTQDSFMKYTKKLSDLNRDKLETELTLTDITQAINKMQKNKSPGPDGLTAELYQHFFPILGPLLLRVYRLL' A
#
# COMPACT_ATOMS: atom_id res chain seq x y z
N ASN A 1 15.02 -22.10 19.25
CA ASN A 1 15.54 -21.35 18.09
C ASN A 1 15.04 -21.84 16.73
N THR A 2 14.00 -22.69 16.69
CA THR A 2 13.53 -23.39 15.49
C THR A 2 12.72 -22.50 14.51
N GLN A 3 12.15 -21.39 14.98
CA GLN A 3 11.26 -20.53 14.19
C GLN A 3 11.99 -19.59 13.20
N GLN A 4 13.19 -19.11 13.54
CA GLN A 4 13.99 -18.31 12.59
C GLN A 4 14.47 -19.18 11.42
N HIS A 5 14.94 -20.40 11.71
CA HIS A 5 15.41 -21.34 10.69
C HIS A 5 14.31 -21.73 9.68
N THR A 6 13.03 -21.76 10.09
CA THR A 6 11.91 -22.00 9.17
C THR A 6 11.61 -20.82 8.27
N GLN A 7 11.77 -19.59 8.75
CA GLN A 7 11.45 -18.38 7.98
C GLN A 7 12.52 -18.10 6.90
N ASP A 8 13.79 -18.30 7.22
CA ASP A 8 14.90 -18.19 6.26
C ASP A 8 14.79 -19.26 5.16
N SER A 9 14.38 -20.47 5.53
CA SER A 9 14.16 -21.57 4.60
C SER A 9 12.99 -21.31 3.65
N PHE A 10 11.93 -20.66 4.15
CA PHE A 10 10.78 -20.23 3.35
C PHE A 10 11.16 -19.12 2.36
N MET A 11 11.95 -18.12 2.80
CA MET A 11 12.34 -16.99 1.95
C MET A 11 13.46 -17.27 0.96
N LYS A 12 14.16 -18.41 1.09
CA LYS A 12 15.22 -18.81 0.15
C LYS A 12 14.78 -18.82 -1.31
N TYR A 13 13.52 -19.13 -1.58
CA TYR A 13 12.99 -19.27 -2.94
C TYR A 13 12.15 -18.07 -3.40
N THR A 14 12.02 -17.01 -2.60
CA THR A 14 11.28 -15.83 -2.99
C THR A 14 12.13 -14.90 -3.84
N LYS A 15 11.52 -14.31 -4.88
CA LYS A 15 12.21 -13.34 -5.72
C LYS A 15 12.50 -12.09 -4.90
N LYS A 16 13.77 -11.69 -4.84
CA LYS A 16 14.18 -10.42 -4.25
C LYS A 16 13.95 -9.28 -5.24
N LEU A 17 13.61 -8.10 -4.73
CA LEU A 17 13.62 -6.89 -5.54
C LEU A 17 15.05 -6.54 -5.94
N SER A 18 15.22 -5.88 -7.08
CA SER A 18 16.47 -5.21 -7.40
C SER A 18 16.68 -4.03 -6.44
N ASP A 19 17.93 -3.63 -6.23
CA ASP A 19 18.26 -2.47 -5.39
C ASP A 19 17.53 -1.21 -5.88
N LEU A 20 17.43 -1.03 -7.20
CA LEU A 20 16.68 0.07 -7.80
C LEU A 20 15.19 0.09 -7.39
N ASN A 21 14.52 -1.06 -7.39
CA ASN A 21 13.10 -1.13 -7.04
C ASN A 21 12.91 -1.01 -5.53
N ARG A 22 13.86 -1.51 -4.73
CA ARG A 22 13.87 -1.31 -3.29
C ARG A 22 13.99 0.18 -2.97
N ASP A 23 14.98 0.86 -3.54
CA ASP A 23 15.23 2.30 -3.30
C ASP A 23 14.03 3.16 -3.70
N LYS A 24 13.31 2.78 -4.77
CA LYS A 24 12.06 3.44 -5.17
C LYS A 24 10.92 3.27 -4.17
N LEU A 25 10.88 2.17 -3.41
CA LEU A 25 9.84 1.94 -2.39
C LEU A 25 10.16 2.66 -1.07
N GLU A 26 11.42 3.00 -0.84
CA GLU A 26 11.89 3.76 0.34
C GLU A 26 11.71 5.28 0.19
N THR A 27 11.22 5.76 -0.96
CA THR A 27 10.93 7.18 -1.14
C THR A 27 9.68 7.61 -0.38
N GLU A 28 9.60 8.89 -0.01
CA GLU A 28 8.39 9.43 0.63
C GLU A 28 7.13 9.20 -0.20
N LEU A 29 6.07 8.73 0.46
CA LEU A 29 4.75 8.61 -0.15
C LEU A 29 4.27 9.96 -0.68
N THR A 30 3.78 10.02 -1.92
CA THR A 30 3.28 11.26 -2.54
C THR A 30 1.77 11.23 -2.77
N LEU A 31 1.17 12.40 -2.99
CA LEU A 31 -0.25 12.48 -3.39
C LEU A 31 -0.50 11.75 -4.72
N THR A 32 0.48 11.77 -5.63
CA THR A 32 0.40 11.06 -6.91
C THR A 32 0.29 9.55 -6.71
N ASP A 33 1.03 8.98 -5.76
CA ASP A 33 0.98 7.55 -5.44
C ASP A 33 -0.41 7.15 -4.93
N ILE A 34 -0.95 7.94 -3.99
CA ILE A 34 -2.29 7.72 -3.43
C ILE A 34 -3.35 7.88 -4.54
N THR A 35 -3.24 8.91 -5.37
CA THR A 35 -4.16 9.13 -6.50
C THR A 35 -4.18 7.93 -7.44
N GLN A 36 -3.02 7.42 -7.82
CA GLN A 36 -2.92 6.23 -8.66
C GLN A 36 -3.48 4.99 -7.97
N ALA A 37 -3.24 4.82 -6.68
CA ALA A 37 -3.76 3.69 -5.91
C ALA A 37 -5.30 3.71 -5.88
N ILE A 38 -5.91 4.83 -5.49
CA ILE A 38 -7.36 5.00 -5.41
C ILE A 38 -8.03 4.82 -6.78
N ASN A 39 -7.42 5.36 -7.86
CA ASN A 39 -7.95 5.21 -9.21
C ASN A 39 -7.88 3.77 -9.75
N LYS A 40 -6.91 2.96 -9.29
CA LYS A 40 -6.77 1.55 -9.67
C LYS A 40 -7.69 0.62 -8.86
N MET A 41 -8.34 1.09 -7.80
CA MET A 41 -9.25 0.27 -7.00
C MET A 41 -10.45 -0.18 -7.84
N GLN A 42 -10.75 -1.48 -7.75
CA GLN A 42 -11.89 -2.07 -8.43
C GLN A 42 -13.18 -1.77 -7.65
N LYS A 43 -14.21 -1.34 -8.37
CA LYS A 43 -15.56 -1.11 -7.85
C LYS A 43 -16.30 -2.42 -7.56
N ASN A 44 -17.36 -2.34 -6.77
CA ASN A 44 -18.23 -3.46 -6.38
C ASN A 44 -17.47 -4.63 -5.72
N LYS A 45 -16.43 -4.29 -4.95
CA LYS A 45 -15.70 -5.25 -4.10
C LYS A 45 -16.10 -5.04 -2.65
N SER A 46 -15.98 -6.09 -1.86
CA SER A 46 -16.17 -5.99 -0.41
C SER A 46 -15.21 -4.93 0.18
N PRO A 47 -15.65 -4.14 1.16
CA PRO A 47 -14.80 -3.18 1.85
C PRO A 47 -13.55 -3.82 2.46
N GLY A 48 -12.50 -3.02 2.63
CA GLY A 48 -11.30 -3.43 3.35
C GLY A 48 -11.54 -3.55 4.87
N PRO A 49 -10.47 -3.79 5.65
CA PRO A 49 -10.53 -3.80 7.11
C PRO A 49 -11.02 -2.48 7.73
N ASP A 50 -10.97 -1.39 6.97
CA ASP A 50 -11.49 -0.06 7.32
C ASP A 50 -13.01 0.08 7.15
N GLY A 51 -13.67 -0.88 6.48
CA GLY A 51 -15.10 -0.84 6.20
C GLY A 51 -15.51 0.14 5.09
N LEU A 52 -14.57 0.77 4.38
CA LEU A 52 -14.86 1.76 3.34
C LEU A 52 -14.75 1.16 1.93
N THR A 53 -15.66 1.53 1.04
CA THR A 53 -15.66 1.04 -0.34
C THR A 53 -14.77 1.87 -1.26
N ALA A 54 -14.36 1.28 -2.39
CA ALA A 54 -13.61 1.98 -3.43
C ALA A 54 -14.38 3.22 -3.95
N GLU A 55 -15.69 3.12 -4.07
CA GLU A 55 -16.56 4.20 -4.53
C GLU A 55 -16.55 5.40 -3.58
N LEU A 56 -16.53 5.16 -2.27
CA LEU A 56 -16.42 6.23 -1.27
C LEU A 56 -15.09 6.97 -1.43
N TYR A 57 -13.99 6.22 -1.50
CA TYR A 57 -12.66 6.82 -1.70
C TYR A 57 -12.57 7.62 -3.00
N GLN A 58 -13.06 7.07 -4.11
CA GLN A 58 -13.02 7.72 -5.42
C GLN A 58 -13.93 8.96 -5.47
N HIS A 59 -15.12 8.90 -4.88
CA HIS A 59 -16.08 10.00 -4.88
C HIS A 59 -15.61 11.18 -4.03
N PHE A 60 -15.11 10.91 -2.82
CA PHE A 60 -14.66 11.94 -1.88
C PHE A 60 -13.15 12.24 -1.97
N PHE A 61 -12.46 11.74 -3.00
CA PHE A 61 -11.00 11.89 -3.15
C PHE A 61 -10.49 13.34 -3.06
N PRO A 62 -11.17 14.37 -3.62
CA PRO A 62 -10.71 15.75 -3.48
C PRO A 62 -10.57 16.23 -2.02
N ILE A 63 -11.36 15.65 -1.11
CA ILE A 63 -11.34 15.94 0.32
C ILE A 63 -10.40 14.94 1.04
N LEU A 64 -10.53 13.65 0.73
CA LEU A 64 -9.82 12.58 1.42
C LEU A 64 -8.34 12.48 1.03
N GLY A 65 -7.96 12.80 -0.21
CA GLY A 65 -6.60 12.62 -0.72
C GLY A 65 -5.52 13.27 0.14
N PRO A 66 -5.61 14.57 0.44
CA PRO A 66 -4.66 15.24 1.35
C PRO A 66 -4.67 14.69 2.78
N LEU A 67 -5.84 14.26 3.27
CA LEU A 67 -5.98 13.68 4.61
C LEU A 67 -5.31 12.30 4.69
N LEU A 68 -5.52 11.45 3.69
CA LEU A 68 -4.89 10.14 3.58
C LEU A 68 -3.37 10.28 3.53
N LEU A 69 -2.85 11.20 2.71
CA LEU A 69 -1.41 11.47 2.65
C LEU A 69 -0.85 11.86 4.01
N ARG A 70 -1.55 12.71 4.75
CA ARG A 70 -1.15 13.12 6.10
C ARG A 70 -1.15 11.95 7.07
N VAL A 71 -2.19 11.11 7.07
CA VAL A 71 -2.28 9.95 7.97
C VAL A 71 -1.14 8.97 7.70
N TYR A 72 -0.91 8.59 6.44
CA TYR A 72 0.11 7.60 6.08
C TYR A 72 1.55 8.09 6.22
N ARG A 73 1.78 9.41 6.29
CA ARG A 73 3.10 9.99 6.60
C ARG A 73 3.36 10.13 8.10
N LEU A 74 2.32 10.09 8.92
CA LEU A 74 2.42 10.21 10.38
C LEU A 74 2.52 8.86 11.10
N LEU A 75 2.15 7.77 10.41
CA LEU A 75 2.33 6.38 10.84
C LEU A 75 3.75 5.91 10.49
#